data_AF-A0A525BZU6-F1
#
_entry.id   AF-A0A525BZU6-F1
#
_cell.length_a   1.000
_cell.length_b   1.000
_cell.length_c   1.000
_cell.angle_alpha   90.00
_cell.angle_beta   90.00
_cell.angle_gamma   90.00
#
_symmetry.space_group_name_H-M   'P 1'
#
loop_
_entity.id
_entity.type
_entity.pdbx_description
1 polymer ?
#
loop_
_entity_poly.entity_id
_entity_poly.type
_entity_poly.pdbx_seq_one_letter_code
_entity_poly.pdbx_strand_id
1 'polypeptide(L)'
;MKFIKTFLLTFLLVALYACNQVRDDVVVIKITPEVYSDLYPAVWLRTSDLSISPIEFKNSRPTGEKYEIWIEPDDPEIMANRNSADGIKGFSLVGKDKDAFDNYKQPDSLRFTGRLSRSEIRSGSVYLYENARGKFLMFVESVSKKESTMILHWKKVQSKK
;
A
#
# COMPACT_ATOMS: atom_id res chain seq x y z
N MET A 1 5.11 42.06 36.72
CA MET A 1 5.11 40.60 36.39
C MET A 1 3.96 40.22 35.44
N LYS A 2 3.97 40.71 34.19
CA LYS A 2 2.94 40.36 33.17
C LYS A 2 3.51 39.79 31.86
N PHE A 3 4.84 39.71 31.72
CA PHE A 3 5.48 39.33 30.46
C PHE A 3 5.74 37.83 30.27
N ILE A 4 5.67 37.02 31.34
CA ILE A 4 6.02 35.59 31.27
C ILE A 4 4.83 34.73 30.78
N LYS A 5 3.58 35.19 30.93
CA LYS A 5 2.40 34.40 30.55
C LYS A 5 2.14 34.34 29.04
N THR A 6 2.56 35.33 28.28
CA THR A 6 2.30 35.39 26.83
C THR A 6 3.26 34.51 26.02
N PHE A 7 4.50 34.36 26.49
CA PHE A 7 5.54 33.59 25.79
C PHE A 7 5.31 32.07 25.86
N LEU A 8 4.70 31.58 26.95
CA LEU A 8 4.37 30.16 27.09
C LEU A 8 3.21 29.75 26.16
N LEU A 9 2.27 30.66 25.89
CA LEU A 9 1.07 30.37 25.11
C LEU A 9 1.38 30.26 23.61
N THR A 10 2.28 31.09 23.08
CA THR A 10 2.74 30.99 21.69
C THR A 10 3.61 29.76 21.44
N PHE A 11 4.45 29.35 22.40
CA PHE A 11 5.24 28.13 22.24
C PHE A 11 4.37 26.85 22.22
N LEU A 12 3.28 26.82 23.00
CA LEU A 12 2.33 25.71 22.99
C LEU A 12 1.55 25.61 21.66
N LEU A 13 1.19 26.75 21.06
CA LEU A 13 0.50 26.81 19.76
C LEU A 13 1.40 26.39 18.59
N VAL A 14 2.70 26.71 18.64
CA VAL A 14 3.67 26.26 17.62
C VAL A 14 3.98 24.77 17.78
N ALA A 15 4.05 24.26 19.01
CA ALA A 15 4.29 22.83 19.26
C ALA A 15 3.12 21.94 18.78
N LEU A 16 1.87 22.42 18.88
CA LEU A 16 0.69 21.70 18.37
C LEU A 16 0.60 21.72 16.83
N TYR A 17 1.16 22.73 16.16
CA TYR A 17 1.22 22.77 14.70
C TYR A 17 2.32 21.86 14.11
N ALA A 18 3.40 21.59 14.87
CA ALA A 18 4.50 20.75 14.42
C ALA A 18 4.17 19.24 14.44
N CYS A 19 3.11 18.81 15.13
CA CYS A 19 2.85 17.38 15.34
C CYS A 19 1.84 16.75 14.36
N ASN A 20 1.22 17.54 13.48
CA ASN A 20 0.28 17.05 12.46
C ASN A 20 0.74 17.38 11.04
N GLN A 21 1.99 17.03 10.70
CA GLN A 21 2.32 16.79 9.29
C GLN A 21 1.63 15.49 8.86
N VAL A 22 0.36 15.59 8.49
CA VAL A 22 -0.29 14.58 7.66
C VAL A 22 0.53 14.51 6.38
N ARG A 23 1.21 13.38 6.18
CA ARG A 23 1.97 13.11 4.97
C ARG A 23 0.97 12.91 3.83
N ASP A 24 0.71 13.96 3.06
CA ASP A 24 -0.21 13.95 1.90
C ASP A 24 0.19 12.94 0.80
N ASP A 25 1.35 12.29 0.90
CA ASP A 25 1.87 11.32 -0.07
C ASP A 25 1.57 9.84 0.24
N VAL A 26 0.98 9.54 1.41
CA VAL A 26 0.62 8.17 1.82
C VAL A 26 -0.89 7.97 1.78
N VAL A 27 -1.32 6.95 1.05
CA VAL A 27 -2.73 6.53 0.98
C VAL A 27 -2.91 5.20 1.69
N VAL A 28 -3.94 5.10 2.54
CA VAL A 28 -4.33 3.84 3.18
C VAL A 28 -5.39 3.16 2.31
N ILE A 29 -5.11 1.92 1.91
CA ILE A 29 -6.01 1.07 1.13
C ILE A 29 -6.56 0.01 2.09
N LYS A 30 -7.88 -0.04 2.23
CA LYS A 30 -8.58 -1.04 3.05
C LYS A 30 -9.32 -2.00 2.13
N ILE A 31 -8.95 -3.26 2.18
CA ILE A 31 -9.64 -4.36 1.50
C ILE A 31 -10.41 -5.11 2.57
N THR A 32 -11.73 -4.97 2.58
CA THR A 32 -12.64 -5.49 3.61
C THR A 32 -13.86 -6.16 2.95
N PRO A 33 -14.64 -6.98 3.67
CA PRO A 33 -15.81 -7.67 3.11
C PRO A 33 -16.76 -6.82 2.27
N GLU A 34 -16.91 -5.54 2.59
CA GLU A 34 -17.83 -4.62 1.91
C GLU A 34 -17.41 -4.27 0.47
N VAL A 35 -16.16 -4.53 0.07
CA VAL A 35 -15.67 -4.28 -1.30
C VAL A 35 -15.65 -5.52 -2.19
N TYR A 36 -16.09 -6.68 -1.68
CA TYR A 36 -16.14 -7.92 -2.43
C TYR A 36 -17.43 -8.09 -3.21
N SER A 37 -17.42 -9.05 -4.12
CA SER A 37 -18.66 -9.66 -4.59
C SER A 37 -19.13 -10.71 -3.58
N ASP A 38 -20.41 -11.08 -3.65
CA ASP A 38 -20.95 -12.20 -2.85
C ASP A 38 -20.38 -13.56 -3.26
N LEU A 39 -19.72 -13.64 -4.42
CA LEU A 39 -19.30 -14.89 -5.04
C LEU A 39 -17.83 -15.23 -4.80
N TYR A 40 -16.96 -14.21 -4.70
CA TYR A 40 -15.52 -14.42 -4.52
C TYR A 40 -14.86 -13.27 -3.75
N PRO A 41 -14.18 -13.55 -2.61
CA PRO A 41 -13.64 -12.54 -1.71
C PRO A 41 -12.27 -12.02 -2.17
N ALA A 42 -12.22 -11.49 -3.39
CA ALA A 42 -11.00 -10.92 -3.96
C ALA A 42 -11.30 -9.65 -4.76
N VAL A 43 -10.27 -8.85 -4.97
CA VAL A 43 -10.38 -7.57 -5.68
C VAL A 43 -9.25 -7.35 -6.67
N TRP A 44 -9.53 -6.53 -7.66
CA TRP A 44 -8.56 -5.88 -8.52
C TRP A 44 -8.28 -4.45 -8.02
N LEU A 45 -7.01 -4.06 -7.98
CA LEU A 45 -6.53 -2.72 -7.65
C LEU A 45 -5.87 -2.08 -8.87
N ARG A 46 -6.28 -0.86 -9.17
CA ARG A 46 -5.67 0.02 -10.18
C ARG A 46 -4.73 1.00 -9.48
N THR A 47 -3.44 0.92 -9.74
CA THR A 47 -2.43 1.72 -9.02
C THR A 47 -2.34 3.18 -9.48
N SER A 48 -2.99 3.56 -10.58
CA SER A 48 -3.00 4.96 -11.05
C SER A 48 -3.81 5.89 -10.16
N ASP A 49 -4.91 5.40 -9.58
CA ASP A 49 -5.84 6.16 -8.73
C ASP A 49 -6.31 5.39 -7.49
N LEU A 50 -5.79 4.17 -7.29
CA LEU A 50 -6.09 3.28 -6.18
C LEU A 50 -7.55 2.82 -6.11
N SER A 51 -8.28 2.88 -7.22
CA SER A 51 -9.63 2.33 -7.29
C SER A 51 -9.61 0.80 -7.17
N ILE A 52 -10.60 0.26 -6.46
CA ILE A 52 -10.80 -1.18 -6.23
C ILE A 52 -12.01 -1.65 -7.04
N SER A 53 -11.90 -2.82 -7.66
CA SER A 53 -13.02 -3.50 -8.32
C SER A 53 -13.19 -4.90 -7.72
N PRO A 54 -14.40 -5.28 -7.29
CA PRO A 54 -14.67 -6.65 -6.86
C PRO A 54 -14.45 -7.64 -7.99
N ILE A 55 -14.16 -8.89 -7.62
CA ILE A 55 -14.03 -10.02 -8.53
C ILE A 55 -15.23 -10.93 -8.32
N GLU A 56 -15.99 -11.18 -9.38
CA GLU A 56 -17.15 -12.08 -9.30
C GLU A 56 -16.73 -13.55 -9.35
N PHE A 57 -15.71 -13.87 -10.16
CA PHE A 57 -15.21 -15.24 -10.33
C PHE A 57 -13.69 -15.26 -10.31
N LYS A 58 -13.08 -16.29 -9.71
CA LYS A 58 -11.61 -16.42 -9.58
C LYS A 58 -10.82 -16.19 -10.87
N ASN A 59 -11.38 -16.59 -12.01
CA ASN A 59 -10.74 -16.46 -13.32
C ASN A 59 -11.19 -15.20 -14.10
N SER A 60 -12.08 -14.40 -13.52
CA SER A 60 -12.53 -13.16 -14.13
C SER A 60 -11.38 -12.14 -14.12
N ARG A 61 -11.11 -11.60 -15.31
CA ARG A 61 -10.24 -10.44 -15.46
C ARG A 61 -11.12 -9.20 -15.49
N PRO A 62 -10.61 -8.08 -14.97
CA PRO A 62 -11.36 -6.84 -15.04
C PRO A 62 -11.44 -6.41 -16.50
N THR A 63 -12.55 -5.80 -16.88
CA THR A 63 -12.73 -5.26 -18.23
C THR A 63 -11.82 -4.03 -18.39
N GLY A 64 -10.76 -4.19 -19.19
CA GLY A 64 -9.78 -3.15 -19.50
C GLY A 64 -8.41 -3.35 -18.82
N GLU A 65 -7.36 -2.87 -19.48
CA GLU A 65 -5.95 -3.07 -19.10
C GLU A 65 -5.49 -2.31 -17.84
N LYS A 66 -6.42 -1.72 -17.09
CA LYS A 66 -6.11 -0.70 -16.07
C LYS A 66 -5.90 -1.25 -14.66
N TYR A 67 -6.16 -2.54 -14.43
CA TYR A 67 -6.02 -3.13 -13.10
C TYR A 67 -4.82 -4.07 -13.06
N GLU A 68 -3.93 -3.77 -12.12
CA GLU A 68 -2.60 -4.34 -12.13
C GLU A 68 -2.34 -5.30 -10.98
N ILE A 69 -3.10 -5.19 -9.90
CA ILE A 69 -2.86 -5.98 -8.69
C ILE A 69 -4.15 -6.70 -8.31
N TRP A 70 -4.07 -8.02 -8.20
CA TRP A 70 -5.12 -8.86 -7.64
C TRP A 70 -4.79 -9.12 -6.17
N ILE A 71 -5.80 -9.10 -5.29
CA ILE A 71 -5.64 -9.27 -3.84
C ILE A 71 -6.77 -10.17 -3.31
N GLU A 72 -6.40 -11.23 -2.57
CA GLU A 72 -7.32 -12.10 -1.83
C GLU A 72 -6.90 -12.17 -0.35
N PRO A 73 -7.65 -11.56 0.57
CA PRO A 73 -7.26 -11.57 2.00
C PRO A 73 -7.53 -12.86 2.77
N ASP A 74 -8.56 -13.63 2.43
CA ASP A 74 -8.92 -14.87 3.15
C ASP A 74 -7.89 -16.00 2.93
N ASP A 75 -7.43 -16.15 1.68
CA ASP A 75 -6.19 -16.85 1.34
C ASP A 75 -5.11 -15.83 0.97
N PRO A 76 -4.37 -15.24 1.94
CA PRO A 76 -3.53 -14.07 1.71
C PRO A 76 -2.63 -14.25 0.51
N GLU A 77 -2.97 -13.52 -0.54
CA GLU A 77 -2.25 -13.59 -1.79
C GLU A 77 -2.39 -12.27 -2.53
N ILE A 78 -1.28 -11.81 -3.11
CA ILE A 78 -1.22 -10.61 -3.94
C ILE A 78 -0.52 -10.98 -5.24
N MET A 79 -1.15 -10.72 -6.37
CA MET A 79 -0.60 -11.03 -7.69
C MET A 79 -0.54 -9.79 -8.57
N ALA A 80 0.57 -9.62 -9.27
CA ALA A 80 0.72 -8.64 -10.33
C ALA A 80 0.15 -9.22 -11.63
N ASN A 81 -0.78 -8.50 -12.26
CA ASN A 81 -1.28 -8.80 -13.59
C ASN A 81 -0.24 -8.39 -14.64
N ARG A 82 0.83 -9.19 -14.76
CA ARG A 82 1.91 -8.95 -15.72
C ARG A 82 1.48 -9.00 -17.19
N ASN A 83 0.23 -9.37 -17.47
CA ASN A 83 -0.35 -9.27 -18.82
C ASN A 83 -0.87 -7.86 -19.13
N SER A 84 -0.86 -6.92 -18.17
CA SER A 84 -1.15 -5.52 -18.46
C SER A 84 -0.03 -4.90 -19.31
N ALA A 85 -0.36 -3.96 -20.19
CA ALA A 85 0.61 -3.22 -21.01
C ALA A 85 1.62 -2.36 -20.19
N ASP A 86 1.43 -2.22 -18.87
CA ASP A 86 2.16 -1.29 -18.01
C ASP A 86 3.55 -1.77 -17.54
N GLY A 87 4.19 -2.72 -18.21
CA GLY A 87 5.58 -3.10 -17.93
C GLY A 87 5.82 -3.51 -16.47
N ILE A 88 4.87 -4.20 -15.84
CA ILE A 88 4.91 -4.53 -14.41
C ILE A 88 6.04 -5.52 -14.12
N LYS A 89 6.96 -5.13 -13.21
CA LYS A 89 7.97 -6.05 -12.65
C LYS A 89 7.40 -6.90 -11.52
N GLY A 90 6.47 -6.36 -10.74
CA GLY A 90 5.84 -7.03 -9.61
C GLY A 90 6.38 -6.52 -8.28
N PHE A 91 6.60 -7.41 -7.31
CA PHE A 91 6.90 -7.08 -5.92
C PHE A 91 8.31 -7.51 -5.51
N SER A 92 8.99 -6.72 -4.70
CA SER A 92 10.23 -7.09 -4.03
C SER A 92 10.15 -6.75 -2.56
N LEU A 93 10.50 -7.67 -1.65
CA LEU A 93 10.57 -7.37 -0.23
C LEU A 93 11.76 -6.43 0.02
N VAL A 94 11.50 -5.25 0.59
CA VAL A 94 12.54 -4.23 0.83
C VAL A 94 12.73 -3.87 2.29
N GLY A 95 11.88 -4.40 3.18
CA GLY A 95 12.06 -4.20 4.61
C GLY A 95 10.91 -4.72 5.45
N LYS A 96 10.99 -4.39 6.73
CA LYS A 96 9.98 -4.68 7.75
C LYS A 96 9.71 -3.43 8.56
N ASP A 97 8.48 -3.34 9.03
CA ASP A 97 7.92 -2.33 9.90
C ASP A 97 7.78 -0.95 9.25
N LYS A 98 7.10 -0.07 9.98
CA LYS A 98 6.76 1.28 9.50
C LYS A 98 8.01 2.13 9.23
N ASP A 99 9.12 1.90 9.92
CA ASP A 99 10.36 2.63 9.68
C ASP A 99 10.94 2.36 8.28
N ALA A 100 10.98 1.09 7.84
CA ALA A 100 11.44 0.75 6.49
C ALA A 100 10.53 1.34 5.41
N PHE A 101 9.24 1.52 5.71
CA PHE A 101 8.32 2.22 4.84
C PHE A 101 8.64 3.72 4.83
N ASP A 102 8.62 4.39 5.99
CA ASP A 102 8.75 5.85 6.12
C ASP A 102 10.11 6.37 5.65
N ASN A 103 11.17 5.62 5.90
CA ASN A 103 12.58 5.96 5.65
C ASN A 103 13.22 5.08 4.57
N TYR A 104 12.42 4.64 3.59
CA TYR A 104 12.89 3.76 2.52
C TYR A 104 14.18 4.26 1.85
N LYS A 105 15.15 3.36 1.78
CA LYS A 105 16.36 3.47 0.96
C LYS A 105 16.36 2.31 -0.02
N GLN A 106 16.61 2.59 -1.29
CA GLN A 106 16.62 1.55 -2.30
C GLN A 106 17.77 0.56 -2.01
N PRO A 107 17.49 -0.75 -1.88
CA PRO A 107 18.52 -1.77 -1.76
C PRO A 107 19.38 -1.86 -3.02
N ASP A 108 20.63 -2.29 -2.87
CA ASP A 108 21.58 -2.46 -3.99
C ASP A 108 21.08 -3.49 -5.01
N SER A 109 20.38 -4.53 -4.52
CA SER A 109 19.79 -5.58 -5.36
C SER A 109 18.31 -5.76 -5.05
N LEU A 110 17.49 -5.85 -6.10
CA LEU A 110 16.08 -6.14 -6.00
C LEU A 110 15.75 -7.42 -6.76
N ARG A 111 15.02 -8.33 -6.11
CA ARG A 111 14.47 -9.51 -6.75
C ARG A 111 12.95 -9.38 -6.80
N PHE A 112 12.42 -9.28 -8.00
CA PHE A 112 10.98 -9.12 -8.21
C PHE A 112 10.27 -10.47 -8.41
N THR A 113 9.14 -10.65 -7.74
CA THR A 113 8.18 -11.74 -7.95
C THR A 113 6.86 -11.20 -8.48
N GLY A 114 6.16 -12.01 -9.28
CA GLY A 114 4.83 -11.65 -9.79
C GLY A 114 3.72 -11.97 -8.80
N ARG A 115 4.02 -12.75 -7.77
CA ARG A 115 3.06 -13.26 -6.79
C ARG A 115 3.70 -13.24 -5.41
N LEU A 116 2.96 -12.74 -4.44
CA LEU A 116 3.23 -12.88 -3.02
C LEU A 116 2.22 -13.89 -2.49
N SER A 117 2.71 -15.06 -2.10
CA SER A 117 1.89 -16.12 -1.52
C SER A 117 1.66 -15.91 -0.02
N ARG A 118 0.78 -16.73 0.55
CA ARG A 118 0.45 -16.75 1.98
C ARG A 118 1.67 -16.79 2.92
N SER A 119 2.76 -17.47 2.54
CA SER A 119 3.97 -17.57 3.37
C SER A 119 4.84 -16.32 3.32
N GLU A 120 4.69 -15.53 2.26
CA GLU A 120 5.45 -14.32 1.97
C GLU A 120 4.78 -13.08 2.53
N ILE A 121 3.44 -13.03 2.54
CA ILE A 121 2.66 -11.91 3.07
C ILE A 121 2.62 -11.98 4.60
N ARG A 122 3.17 -10.94 5.24
CA ARG A 122 3.13 -10.79 6.71
C ARG A 122 2.82 -9.35 7.07
N SER A 123 2.03 -9.16 8.12
CA SER A 123 1.89 -7.86 8.76
C SER A 123 3.27 -7.34 9.17
N GLY A 124 3.52 -6.07 8.93
CA GLY A 124 4.84 -5.47 9.07
C GLY A 124 5.66 -5.45 7.77
N SER A 125 5.38 -6.29 6.78
CA SER A 125 6.24 -6.36 5.58
C SER A 125 6.08 -5.14 4.67
N VAL A 126 7.22 -4.66 4.13
CA VAL A 126 7.27 -3.59 3.14
C VAL A 126 7.77 -4.13 1.81
N TYR A 127 6.97 -3.95 0.77
CA TYR A 127 7.30 -4.34 -0.59
C TYR A 127 7.45 -3.12 -1.49
N LEU A 128 8.41 -3.20 -2.41
CA LEU A 128 8.49 -2.32 -3.55
C LEU A 128 7.72 -2.95 -4.71
N TYR A 129 6.74 -2.22 -5.23
CA TYR A 129 6.04 -2.53 -6.46
C TYR A 129 6.55 -1.61 -7.58
N GLU A 130 6.79 -2.17 -8.78
CA GLU A 130 7.29 -1.38 -9.92
C GLU A 130 6.50 -1.68 -11.20
N ASN A 131 6.08 -0.60 -11.88
CA ASN A 131 5.45 -0.60 -13.19
C ASN A 131 5.99 0.58 -14.03
N ALA A 132 5.48 0.76 -15.25
CA ALA A 132 5.87 1.83 -16.16
C ALA A 132 5.66 3.25 -15.62
N ARG A 133 4.77 3.43 -14.62
CA ARG A 133 4.48 4.74 -13.99
C ARG A 133 5.40 5.06 -12.82
N GLY A 134 6.21 4.09 -12.39
CA GLY A 134 7.25 4.27 -11.40
C GLY A 134 7.28 3.18 -10.33
N LYS A 135 7.91 3.53 -9.22
CA LYS A 135 8.09 2.67 -8.05
C LYS A 135 7.16 3.11 -6.93
N PHE A 136 6.56 2.15 -6.26
CA PHE A 136 5.62 2.36 -5.17
C PHE A 136 5.97 1.45 -4.01
N LEU A 137 5.82 1.95 -2.79
CA LEU A 137 5.96 1.14 -1.59
C LEU A 137 4.58 0.73 -1.12
N MET A 138 4.47 -0.53 -0.73
CA MET A 138 3.31 -1.15 -0.13
C MET A 138 3.72 -1.72 1.23
N PHE A 139 3.24 -1.11 2.30
CA PHE A 139 3.39 -1.64 3.65
C PHE A 139 2.13 -2.38 4.05
N VAL A 140 2.27 -3.64 4.44
CA VAL A 140 1.17 -4.48 4.92
C VAL A 140 1.00 -4.21 6.40
N GLU A 141 0.06 -3.34 6.78
CA GLU A 141 -0.20 -3.02 8.18
C GLU A 141 -0.81 -4.23 8.90
N SER A 142 -1.87 -4.79 8.33
CA SER A 142 -2.59 -5.93 8.93
C SER A 142 -3.17 -6.85 7.87
N VAL A 143 -3.20 -8.15 8.20
CA VAL A 143 -3.95 -9.17 7.44
C VAL A 143 -4.72 -10.02 8.44
N SER A 144 -6.04 -10.13 8.26
CA SER A 144 -6.89 -11.02 9.04
C SER A 144 -7.65 -11.96 8.12
N LYS A 145 -7.28 -13.25 8.15
CA LYS A 145 -7.98 -14.28 7.37
C LYS A 145 -9.42 -14.44 7.85
N LYS A 146 -9.59 -14.52 9.18
CA LYS A 146 -10.90 -14.71 9.82
C LYS A 146 -11.89 -13.62 9.41
N GLU A 147 -11.45 -12.38 9.38
CA GLU A 147 -12.29 -11.24 9.02
C GLU A 147 -12.26 -10.96 7.51
N SER A 148 -11.46 -11.72 6.74
CA SER A 148 -11.17 -11.47 5.34
C SER A 148 -10.81 -10.00 5.07
N THR A 149 -9.84 -9.47 5.81
CA THR A 149 -9.39 -8.07 5.70
C THR A 149 -7.89 -7.95 5.45
N MET A 150 -7.51 -6.92 4.69
CA MET A 150 -6.13 -6.49 4.49
C MET A 150 -6.06 -4.96 4.48
N ILE A 151 -5.15 -4.40 5.29
CA ILE A 151 -4.89 -2.95 5.32
C ILE A 151 -3.48 -2.69 4.83
N LEU A 152 -3.37 -1.84 3.82
CA LEU A 152 -2.12 -1.51 3.13
C LEU A 152 -1.88 0.00 3.19
N HIS A 153 -0.63 0.39 3.37
CA HIS A 153 -0.19 1.76 3.15
C HIS A 153 0.55 1.82 1.82
N TRP A 154 0.16 2.77 0.98
CA TRP A 154 0.66 2.92 -0.37
C TRP A 154 1.30 4.30 -0.53
N LYS A 155 2.51 4.35 -1.07
CA LYS A 155 3.14 5.63 -1.44
C LYS A 155 4.00 5.53 -2.68
N LYS A 156 4.04 6.60 -3.47
CA LYS A 156 4.96 6.68 -4.62
C LYS A 156 6.37 6.99 -4.13
N VAL A 157 7.37 6.26 -4.63
CA VAL A 157 8.77 6.57 -4.37
C VAL A 157 9.13 7.79 -5.23
N GLN A 158 9.45 8.90 -4.58
CA GLN A 158 9.92 10.09 -5.29
C GLN A 158 11.31 9.81 -5.88
N SER A 159 11.44 9.94 -7.20
CA SER A 159 12.76 9.98 -7.83
C SER A 159 13.44 11.27 -7.39
N LYS A 160 14.60 11.18 -6.72
CA LYS A 160 15.46 12.35 -6.57
C LYS A 160 15.85 12.81 -7.98
N LYS A 161 15.41 14.00 -8.35
CA LYS A 161 15.86 14.70 -9.55
C LYS A 161 17.32 15.11 -9.38
#